data_AF-A0A920SEC0-F1
#
_entry.id   AF-A0A920SEC0-F1
#
_cell.length_a   1.000
_cell.length_b   1.000
_cell.length_c   1.000
_cell.angle_alpha   90.00
_cell.angle_beta   90.00
_cell.angle_gamma   90.00
#
_symmetry.space_group_name_H-M   'P 1'
#
loop_
_entity.id
_entity.type
_entity.pdbx_description
1 polymer ?
#
loop_
_entity_poly.entity_id
_entity_poly.type
_entity_poly.pdbx_seq_one_letter_code
_entity_poly.pdbx_strand_id
1 'polypeptide(L)'
;MVTFITCPETNECILIDTPGEPEKLLNAIGDENIKAILITHNHGDHLAGFGEITGKVDAPVGISPADAHALPRPPELELTDGKIIKFGNQELQVLNTPGHTDGRLVSW
;
A
#
# COMPACT_ATOMS: atom_id res chain seq x y z
N MET A 1 3.26 9.23 -9.47
CA MET A 1 3.18 7.88 -8.90
C MET A 1 1.73 7.52 -8.79
N VAL A 2 1.32 6.31 -9.17
CA VAL A 2 -0.06 5.84 -8.95
C VAL A 2 -0.16 5.39 -7.50
N THR A 3 -1.11 5.92 -6.76
CA THR A 3 -1.19 5.76 -5.29
C THR A 3 -2.33 4.83 -4.86
N PHE A 4 -3.17 4.35 -5.79
CA PHE A 4 -4.21 3.37 -5.49
C PHE A 4 -4.68 2.64 -6.76
N ILE A 5 -5.30 1.47 -6.58
CA ILE A 5 -5.88 0.66 -7.65
C ILE A 5 -7.26 0.17 -7.20
N THR A 6 -8.28 0.40 -8.03
CA THR A 6 -9.68 0.07 -7.72
C THR A 6 -10.23 -0.98 -8.68
N CYS A 7 -10.97 -1.95 -8.15
CA CYS A 7 -11.79 -2.85 -8.94
C CYS A 7 -13.12 -2.15 -9.29
N PRO A 8 -13.38 -1.82 -10.58
CA PRO A 8 -14.54 -1.02 -10.96
C PRO A 8 -15.89 -1.73 -10.75
N GLU A 9 -15.89 -3.07 -10.65
CA GLU A 9 -17.11 -3.87 -10.48
C GLU A 9 -17.55 -3.99 -9.01
N THR A 10 -16.61 -3.87 -8.07
CA THR A 10 -16.85 -4.12 -6.63
C THR A 10 -16.56 -2.92 -5.74
N ASN A 11 -15.94 -1.88 -6.30
CA ASN A 11 -15.46 -0.71 -5.58
C ASN A 11 -14.40 -1.02 -4.50
N GLU A 12 -13.80 -2.22 -4.52
CA GLU A 12 -12.68 -2.57 -3.65
C GLU A 12 -11.39 -1.94 -4.16
N CYS A 13 -10.59 -1.39 -3.25
CA CYS A 13 -9.41 -0.60 -3.56
C CYS A 13 -8.18 -1.06 -2.77
N ILE A 14 -7.01 -0.96 -3.37
CA ILE A 14 -5.71 -1.10 -2.72
C ILE A 14 -5.01 0.24 -2.75
N LEU A 15 -4.67 0.77 -1.58
CA LEU A 15 -3.81 1.95 -1.47
C LEU A 15 -2.35 1.54 -1.66
N ILE A 16 -1.59 2.29 -2.45
CA ILE A 16 -0.16 2.12 -2.67
C ILE A 16 0.54 3.37 -2.13
N ASP A 17 1.35 3.18 -1.09
CA ASP A 17 2.08 4.21 -0.36
C ASP A 17 1.20 5.26 0.35
N THR A 18 1.84 6.02 1.24
CA THR A 18 1.23 7.05 2.09
C THR A 18 1.99 8.38 1.98
N PRO A 19 1.88 9.11 0.85
CA PRO A 19 2.61 10.35 0.62
C PRO A 19 2.16 11.51 1.50
N GLY A 20 2.95 12.58 1.55
CA GLY A 20 2.74 13.77 2.39
C GLY A 20 1.57 14.69 2.02
N GLU A 21 0.60 14.20 1.24
CA GLU A 21 -0.65 14.91 0.89
C GLU A 21 -1.88 14.00 1.18
N PRO A 22 -2.08 13.54 2.43
CA PRO A 22 -3.05 12.50 2.78
C PRO A 22 -4.51 12.88 2.45
N GLU A 23 -4.93 14.13 2.71
CA GLU A 23 -6.30 14.58 2.38
C GLU A 23 -6.58 14.55 0.89
N LYS A 24 -5.62 14.98 0.07
CA LYS A 24 -5.75 14.97 -1.39
C LYS A 24 -5.87 13.55 -1.94
N LEU A 25 -5.12 12.61 -1.36
CA LEU A 25 -5.19 11.20 -1.70
C LEU A 25 -6.56 10.60 -1.32
N LEU A 26 -7.00 10.79 -0.07
CA LEU A 26 -8.28 10.26 0.40
C LEU A 26 -9.47 10.87 -0.36
N ASN A 27 -9.42 12.16 -0.69
CA ASN A 27 -10.44 12.80 -1.52
C ASN A 27 -10.47 12.26 -2.96
N ALA A 28 -9.31 11.88 -3.52
CA ALA A 28 -9.23 11.31 -4.86
C ALA A 28 -9.77 9.87 -4.91
N ILE A 29 -9.58 9.11 -3.83
CA ILE A 29 -10.13 7.76 -3.64
C ILE A 29 -11.65 7.81 -3.44
N GLY A 30 -12.14 8.79 -2.68
CA GLY A 30 -13.56 8.92 -2.38
C GLY A 30 -14.08 7.81 -1.46
N ASP A 31 -15.26 7.28 -1.76
CA ASP A 31 -15.96 6.29 -0.92
C ASP A 31 -15.59 4.83 -1.27
N GLU A 32 -14.39 4.60 -1.83
CA GLU A 32 -13.91 3.26 -2.16
C GLU A 32 -13.64 2.40 -0.92
N ASN A 33 -13.86 1.09 -1.06
CA ASN A 33 -13.63 0.12 0.01
C ASN A 33 -12.16 -0.32 0.03
N ILE A 34 -11.33 0.42 0.77
CA ILE A 34 -9.90 0.14 0.89
C ILE A 34 -9.67 -1.18 1.63
N LYS A 35 -9.10 -2.17 0.96
CA LYS A 35 -8.85 -3.52 1.47
C LYS A 35 -7.49 -3.70 2.10
N ALA A 36 -6.50 -2.93 1.65
CA ALA A 36 -5.15 -2.92 2.20
C ALA A 36 -4.42 -1.62 1.81
N ILE A 37 -3.42 -1.28 2.62
CA ILE A 37 -2.43 -0.24 2.33
C ILE A 37 -1.08 -0.92 2.11
N LEU A 38 -0.51 -0.83 0.91
CA LEU A 38 0.75 -1.47 0.56
C LEU A 38 1.84 -0.40 0.44
N ILE A 39 2.87 -0.50 1.27
CA ILE A 39 4.06 0.35 1.19
C ILE A 39 5.09 -0.33 0.31
N THR A 40 5.54 0.39 -0.71
CA THR A 40 6.46 -0.14 -1.72
C THR A 40 7.89 -0.30 -1.22
N HIS A 41 8.37 0.63 -0.39
CA HIS A 41 9.68 0.59 0.29
C HIS A 41 9.78 1.65 1.41
N ASN A 42 10.87 1.60 2.18
CA ASN A 42 11.08 2.40 3.40
C ASN A 42 11.43 3.89 3.23
N HIS A 43 11.31 4.46 2.03
CA HIS A 43 11.63 5.87 1.82
C HIS A 43 10.60 6.80 2.48
N GLY A 44 11.09 7.90 3.06
CA GLY A 44 10.27 8.80 3.88
C GLY A 44 9.12 9.46 3.12
N ASP A 45 9.26 9.71 1.83
CA ASP A 45 8.19 10.26 0.98
C ASP A 45 7.05 9.28 0.73
N HIS A 46 7.26 7.97 0.90
CA HIS A 46 6.22 6.93 0.85
C HIS A 46 5.50 6.75 2.20
N LEU A 47 6.06 7.30 3.28
CA LEU A 47 5.56 7.16 4.65
C LEU A 47 5.11 8.49 5.28
N ALA A 48 5.30 9.61 4.57
CA ALA A 48 5.08 10.95 5.10
C ALA A 48 3.65 11.19 5.63
N GLY A 49 2.64 10.56 5.02
CA GLY A 49 1.23 10.62 5.42
C GLY A 49 0.75 9.43 6.25
N PHE A 50 1.64 8.51 6.66
CA PHE A 50 1.27 7.21 7.22
C PHE A 50 0.29 7.31 8.41
N GLY A 51 0.61 8.15 9.40
CA GLY A 51 -0.21 8.28 10.61
C GLY A 51 -1.59 8.85 10.33
N GLU A 52 -1.71 9.80 9.41
CA GLU A 52 -2.99 10.42 9.08
C GLU A 52 -3.88 9.47 8.27
N ILE A 53 -3.29 8.78 7.28
CA ILE A 53 -4.03 7.83 6.44
C ILE A 53 -4.49 6.63 7.27
N THR A 54 -3.60 6.01 8.05
CA THR A 54 -3.95 4.86 8.90
C THR A 54 -4.86 5.23 10.08
N GLY A 55 -4.95 6.51 10.45
CA GLY A 55 -5.94 7.00 11.41
C GLY A 55 -7.33 7.22 10.82
N LYS A 56 -7.45 7.36 9.48
CA LYS A 56 -8.72 7.58 8.77
C LYS A 56 -9.20 6.32 8.05
N VAL A 57 -8.32 5.38 7.76
CA VAL A 57 -8.60 4.15 7.00
C VAL A 57 -8.36 2.93 7.88
N ASP A 58 -9.41 2.14 8.08
CA ASP A 58 -9.35 0.86 8.78
C ASP A 58 -9.03 -0.28 7.79
N ALA A 59 -7.76 -0.37 7.39
CA ALA A 59 -7.27 -1.41 6.49
C ALA A 59 -5.90 -1.92 6.94
N PRO A 60 -5.61 -3.22 6.71
CA PRO A 60 -4.30 -3.79 7.05
C PRO A 60 -3.19 -3.13 6.22
N VAL A 61 -2.07 -2.84 6.89
CA VAL A 61 -0.87 -2.31 6.26
C VAL A 61 0.07 -3.46 5.89
N GLY A 62 0.54 -3.45 4.65
CA GLY A 62 1.55 -4.35 4.15
C GLY A 62 2.84 -3.66 3.75
N ILE A 63 3.97 -4.30 4.03
CA ILE A 63 5.30 -3.89 3.58
C ILE A 63 6.19 -5.14 3.47
N SER A 64 7.28 -5.05 2.70
CA SER A 64 8.31 -6.08 2.70
C SER A 64 8.91 -6.22 4.12
N PRO A 65 9.16 -7.45 4.62
CA PRO A 65 9.82 -7.66 5.92
C PRO A 65 11.17 -6.93 6.04
N ALA A 66 11.89 -6.76 4.93
CA ALA A 66 13.16 -6.03 4.90
C ALA A 66 12.99 -4.53 5.26
N ASP A 67 11.85 -3.95 4.90
CA ASP A 67 11.55 -2.52 5.07
C ASP A 67 10.64 -2.23 6.27
N ALA A 68 10.12 -3.26 6.93
CA ALA A 68 9.15 -3.14 8.03
C ALA A 68 9.65 -2.30 9.21
N HIS A 69 10.96 -2.21 9.40
CA HIS A 69 11.60 -1.41 10.45
C HIS A 69 11.33 0.11 10.32
N ALA A 70 10.92 0.59 9.15
CA ALA A 70 10.60 1.99 8.93
C ALA A 70 9.16 2.37 9.32
N LEU A 71 8.30 1.39 9.57
CA LEU A 71 6.93 1.67 9.98
C LEU A 71 6.89 2.08 11.47
N PRO A 72 6.03 3.06 11.85
CA PRO A 72 5.79 3.42 13.25
C PRO A 72 5.16 2.31 14.09
N ARG A 73 4.64 1.26 13.46
CA ARG A 73 4.01 0.09 14.09
C ARG A 73 4.23 -1.16 13.23
N PRO A 74 4.16 -2.38 13.81
CA PRO A 74 4.26 -3.60 13.02
C PRO A 74 3.22 -3.66 11.89
N PRO A 75 3.59 -4.15 10.69
CA PRO A 75 2.63 -4.37 9.60
C PRO A 75 1.70 -5.55 9.91
N GLU A 76 0.48 -5.51 9.39
CA GLU A 76 -0.45 -6.65 9.41
C GLU A 76 -0.18 -7.65 8.28
N LEU A 77 0.47 -7.21 7.19
CA LEU A 77 0.73 -8.02 6.01
C LEU A 77 2.22 -8.01 5.64
N GLU A 78 2.85 -9.17 5.67
CA GLU A 78 4.20 -9.30 5.10
C GLU A 78 4.11 -9.45 3.57
N LEU A 79 4.75 -8.55 2.83
CA LEU A 79 4.78 -8.57 1.38
C LEU A 79 6.03 -9.29 0.89
N THR A 80 5.90 -10.61 0.71
CA THR A 80 6.97 -11.48 0.19
C THR A 80 6.81 -11.71 -1.31
N ASP A 81 7.92 -11.95 -2.00
CA ASP A 81 7.91 -12.26 -3.43
C ASP A 81 6.93 -13.38 -3.79
N GLY A 82 6.18 -13.20 -4.88
CA GLY A 82 5.15 -14.10 -5.36
C GLY A 82 3.83 -14.08 -4.58
N LYS A 83 3.71 -13.34 -3.46
CA LYS A 83 2.46 -13.24 -2.70
C LYS A 83 1.37 -12.60 -3.56
N ILE A 84 0.14 -13.11 -3.47
CA ILE A 84 -1.01 -12.58 -4.18
C ILE A 84 -1.95 -11.88 -3.20
N ILE A 85 -2.35 -10.65 -3.54
CA ILE A 85 -3.36 -9.88 -2.83
C ILE A 85 -4.58 -9.77 -3.72
N LYS A 86 -5.72 -10.27 -3.24
CA LYS A 86 -7.00 -10.25 -3.98
C LYS A 86 -7.86 -9.09 -3.50
N PHE A 87 -8.51 -8.41 -4.43
CA PHE A 87 -9.47 -7.34 -4.15
C PHE A 87 -10.49 -7.30 -5.29
N GLY A 88 -11.77 -7.45 -4.96
CA GLY A 88 -12.83 -7.62 -5.93
C GLY A 88 -12.57 -8.79 -6.86
N ASN A 89 -12.63 -8.51 -8.17
CA ASN A 89 -12.31 -9.46 -9.24
C ASN A 89 -10.87 -9.27 -9.79
N GLN A 90 -10.00 -8.62 -9.02
CA GLN A 90 -8.61 -8.34 -9.38
C GLN A 90 -7.64 -9.06 -8.43
N GLU A 91 -6.43 -9.30 -8.91
CA GLU A 91 -5.33 -9.87 -8.13
C GLU A 91 -4.08 -9.01 -8.37
N LEU A 92 -3.30 -8.79 -7.31
CA LEU A 92 -2.02 -8.09 -7.36
C LEU A 92 -0.94 -9.04 -6.88
N GLN A 93 0.03 -9.30 -7.74
CA GLN A 93 1.20 -10.09 -7.37
C GLN A 93 2.31 -9.19 -6.84
N VAL A 94 2.84 -9.56 -5.68
CA VAL A 94 4.00 -8.93 -5.05
C VAL A 94 5.25 -9.44 -5.78
N LEU A 95 5.93 -8.58 -6.53
CA LEU A 95 7.23 -8.88 -7.13
C LEU A 95 8.33 -8.12 -6.42
N ASN A 96 9.30 -8.84 -5.87
CA ASN A 96 10.47 -8.23 -5.29
C ASN A 96 11.44 -7.77 -6.40
N THR A 97 11.76 -6.49 -6.41
CA THR A 97 12.60 -5.85 -7.43
C THR A 97 13.78 -5.10 -6.79
N PRO A 98 14.72 -5.84 -6.16
CA PRO A 98 15.82 -5.24 -5.41
C PRO A 98 16.69 -4.32 -6.30
N GLY A 99 17.11 -3.18 -5.76
CA GLY A 99 17.94 -2.20 -6.48
C GLY A 99 18.11 -0.86 -5.75
N HIS A 100 17.18 0.08 -5.93
CA HIS A 100 17.24 1.42 -5.29
C HIS A 100 17.09 1.34 -3.76
N THR A 101 16.34 0.34 -3.29
CA THR A 101 16.35 -0.25 -1.95
C THR A 101 16.15 -1.77 -2.12
N ASP A 102 16.45 -2.58 -1.11
CA ASP A 102 16.43 -4.05 -1.21
C ASP A 102 15.00 -4.67 -1.31
N GLY A 103 13.93 -3.86 -1.21
CA GLY A 103 12.56 -4.35 -1.00
C GLY A 103 11.46 -3.84 -1.92
N ARG A 104 11.76 -3.28 -3.11
CA ARG A 104 10.71 -2.73 -4.00
C ARG A 104 9.68 -3.78 -4.42
N LEU A 105 8.42 -3.39 -4.36
CA LEU A 105 7.30 -4.14 -4.90
C LEU A 105 6.84 -3.56 -6.24
N VAL A 106 6.78 -4.40 -7.27
CA VAL A 106 6.09 -4.06 -8.53
C VAL A 106 4.80 -4.89 -8.60
N SER A 107 3.67 -4.20 -8.69
CA SER A 107 2.36 -4.78 -9.01
C SER A 107 2.20 -4.88 -10.52
N TRP A 108 1.85 -6.06 -11.03
CA TRP A 108 1.14 -6.23 -12.31
C TRP A 108 -0.23 -6.84 -12.02
#